data_AF-A0A352XYU7-F1
#
_entry.id   AF-A0A352XYU7-F1
#
_cell.length_a   1.000
_cell.length_b   1.000
_cell.length_c   1.000
_cell.angle_alpha   90.00
_cell.angle_beta   90.00
_cell.angle_gamma   90.00
#
_symmetry.space_group_name_H-M   'P 1'
#
loop_
_entity.id
_entity.type
_entity.pdbx_description
1 polymer ?
#
loop_
_entity_poly.entity_id
_entity_poly.type
_entity_poly.pdbx_seq_one_letter_code
_entity_poly.pdbx_strand_id
1 'polypeptide(L)' 'MRKYRIDLGWSINRLAQEAGLPHQNVKRAEDGEPIQASTAKAIADALSRALGYEVKPSEIEGLNIL' A
#
# COMPACT_ATOMS: atom_id res chain seq x y z
N MET A 1 3.70 5.88 0.82
CA MET A 1 3.38 4.53 1.34
C MET A 1 3.91 4.36 2.76
N ARG A 2 5.24 4.50 2.97
CA ARG A 2 5.89 4.37 4.27
C ARG A 2 5.26 5.21 5.39
N LYS A 3 4.89 6.46 5.10
CA LYS A 3 4.21 7.35 6.04
C LYS A 3 2.94 6.73 6.64
N TYR A 4 2.01 6.29 5.80
CA TYR A 4 0.77 5.64 6.24
C TYR A 4 1.02 4.38 7.07
N ARG A 5 2.00 3.54 6.70
CA ARG A 5 2.38 2.38 7.54
C ARG A 5 2.87 2.81 8.92
N ILE A 6 3.72 3.83 8.99
CA ILE A 6 4.28 4.31 10.26
C ILE A 6 3.16 4.88 11.13
N ASP A 7 2.25 5.69 10.57
CA ASP A 7 1.13 6.30 11.30
C ASP A 7 0.17 5.23 11.86
N LEU A 8 -0.02 4.13 11.14
CA LEU A 8 -0.81 2.98 11.57
C LEU A 8 -0.05 1.98 12.47
N GLY A 9 1.27 2.17 12.66
CA GLY A 9 2.13 1.20 13.36
C GLY A 9 2.26 -0.15 12.64
N TRP A 10 1.98 -0.20 11.34
CA TRP A 10 1.96 -1.43 10.55
C TRP A 10 3.34 -1.78 10.03
N SER A 11 3.70 -3.07 10.07
CA SER A 11 4.81 -3.63 9.29
C SER A 11 4.41 -3.86 7.83
N ILE A 12 5.38 -4.09 6.93
CA ILE A 12 5.10 -4.48 5.54
C ILE A 12 4.27 -5.76 5.49
N ASN A 13 4.59 -6.73 6.36
CA ASN A 13 3.81 -7.97 6.49
C ASN A 13 2.36 -7.71 6.87
N ARG A 14 2.13 -6.79 7.81
CA ARG A 14 0.77 -6.45 8.24
C ARG A 14 -0.01 -5.82 7.08
N LEU A 15 0.58 -4.86 6.37
CA LEU A 15 -0.06 -4.24 5.21
C LEU A 15 -0.34 -5.26 4.11
N ALA A 16 0.59 -6.20 3.86
CA ALA A 16 0.39 -7.27 2.89
C ALA A 16 -0.79 -8.18 3.27
N GLN A 17 -0.94 -8.54 4.54
CA GLN A 17 -2.10 -9.29 5.04
C GLN A 17 -3.40 -8.51 4.83
N GLU A 18 -3.43 -7.23 5.21
CA GLU A 18 -4.63 -6.39 5.09
C GLU A 18 -5.03 -6.15 3.63
N ALA A 19 -4.04 -6.01 2.74
CA ALA A 19 -4.24 -5.87 1.30
C ALA A 19 -4.50 -7.21 0.57
N GLY A 20 -4.35 -8.35 1.25
CA GLY A 20 -4.46 -9.66 0.60
C GLY A 20 -3.40 -9.89 -0.47
N LEU A 21 -2.23 -9.27 -0.33
CA LEU A 21 -1.14 -9.30 -1.30
C LEU A 21 0.05 -10.13 -0.78
N PRO A 22 0.87 -10.70 -1.68
CA PRO A 22 2.18 -11.23 -1.30
C PRO A 22 3.06 -10.13 -0.71
N HIS A 23 3.83 -10.46 0.33
CA HIS A 23 4.80 -9.54 0.95
C HIS A 23 5.70 -8.85 -0.08
N GLN A 24 6.20 -9.60 -1.06
CA GLN A 24 7.09 -9.07 -2.09
C GLN A 24 6.44 -7.96 -2.92
N ASN A 25 5.14 -8.04 -3.21
CA ASN A 25 4.45 -7.02 -4.00
C ASN A 25 4.33 -5.71 -3.21
N VAL A 26 4.06 -5.80 -1.91
CA VAL A 26 4.00 -4.63 -1.02
C VAL A 26 5.38 -4.03 -0.78
N LYS A 27 6.41 -4.88 -0.67
CA LYS A 27 7.79 -4.41 -0.56
C LYS A 27 8.22 -3.66 -1.82
N ARG A 28 7.98 -4.22 -3.02
CA ARG A 28 8.23 -3.56 -4.30
C ARG A 28 7.53 -2.20 -4.40
N ALA A 29 6.27 -2.15 -3.98
CA ALA A 29 5.49 -0.92 -3.92
C ALA A 29 6.14 0.12 -2.99
N GLU A 30 6.70 -0.29 -1.84
CA GLU A 30 7.38 0.62 -0.92
C GLU A 30 8.75 1.08 -1.45
N ASP A 31 9.46 0.19 -2.15
CA ASP A 31 10.77 0.44 -2.76
C ASP A 31 10.67 1.31 -4.04
N GLY A 32 9.46 1.66 -4.48
CA GLY A 32 9.21 2.47 -5.68
C GLY A 32 9.35 1.71 -6.99
N GLU A 33 9.42 0.38 -6.94
CA GLU A 33 9.40 -0.46 -8.14
C GLU A 33 8.06 -0.34 -8.87
N PRO A 34 8.04 -0.50 -10.21
CA PRO A 34 6.81 -0.52 -10.97
C PRO A 34 5.89 -1.66 -10.51
N ILE A 35 4.65 -1.32 -10.15
CA ILE A 35 3.60 -2.24 -9.75
C ILE A 35 2.36 -2.08 -10.63
N GLN A 36 1.54 -3.12 -10.72
CA GLN A 36 0.28 -3.05 -11.45
C GLN A 36 -0.73 -2.15 -10.70
N ALA A 37 -1.59 -1.46 -11.45
CA ALA A 37 -2.71 -0.69 -10.90
C ALA A 37 -3.60 -1.49 -9.93
N SER A 38 -3.79 -2.79 -10.18
CA SER A 38 -4.54 -3.70 -9.29
C SER A 38 -3.87 -3.84 -7.92
N THR A 39 -2.55 -3.92 -7.88
CA THR A 39 -1.76 -4.01 -6.63
C THR A 39 -1.81 -2.68 -5.88
N ALA A 40 -1.65 -1.57 -6.61
CA ALA A 40 -1.74 -0.23 -6.03
C ALA A 40 -3.12 0.03 -5.42
N LYS A 41 -4.19 -0.40 -6.10
CA LYS A 41 -5.56 -0.35 -5.60
C LYS A 41 -5.74 -1.17 -4.33
N ALA A 42 -5.30 -2.42 -4.30
CA ALA A 42 -5.43 -3.27 -3.11
C ALA A 42 -4.71 -2.68 -1.88
N ILE A 43 -3.54 -2.07 -2.07
CA ILE A 43 -2.83 -1.34 -1.00
C ILE A 43 -3.67 -0.13 -0.54
N ALA A 44 -4.17 0.67 -1.48
CA ALA A 44 -4.95 1.85 -1.17
C ALA A 44 -6.28 1.51 -0.45
N ASP A 45 -6.96 0.45 -0.87
CA ASP A 45 -8.18 -0.05 -0.24
C ASP A 45 -7.92 -0.56 1.20
N ALA A 46 -6.77 -1.21 1.43
CA ALA A 46 -6.37 -1.63 2.78
C ALA A 46 -6.09 -0.44 3.70
N LEU A 47 -5.35 0.56 3.20
CA LEU A 47 -5.08 1.79 3.95
C LEU A 47 -6.37 2.57 4.23
N SER A 48 -7.26 2.68 3.24
CA SER A 48 -8.54 3.38 3.38
C SER A 48 -9.40 2.79 4.50
N ARG A 49 -9.50 1.45 4.54
CA ARG A 49 -10.24 0.73 5.59
C ARG A 49 -9.67 0.98 6.98
N ALA A 50 -8.35 1.02 7.11
CA ALA A 50 -7.69 1.22 8.40
C ALA A 50 -7.75 2.66 8.90
N LEU A 51 -7.69 3.63 7.98
CA LEU A 51 -7.70 5.06 8.30
C LEU A 51 -9.11 5.63 8.43
N GLY A 52 -10.13 4.94 7.91
CA GLY A 52 -11.53 5.38 7.98
C GLY A 52 -11.90 6.46 6.95
N TYR A 53 -11.04 6.71 5.96
CA TYR A 53 -11.30 7.61 4.84
C TYR A 53 -10.71 7.04 3.55
N GLU A 54 -11.21 7.49 2.39
CA GLU A 54 -10.71 7.03 1.09
C GLU A 54 -9.30 7.57 0.82
N VAL A 55 -8.35 6.66 0.58
CA VAL A 55 -7.01 6.93 0.09
C VAL A 55 -6.94 6.38 -1.33
N LYS A 56 -6.63 7.23 -2.30
CA LYS A 56 -6.45 6.80 -3.70
C LYS A 56 -4.99 6.38 -3.94
N PRO A 57 -4.73 5.41 -4.83
CA PRO A 57 -3.38 5.01 -5.18
C PRO A 57 -2.46 6.16 -5.60
N SER A 58 -3.01 7.16 -6.30
CA SER A 58 -2.31 8.36 -6.75
C SER A 58 -1.89 9.31 -5.62
N GLU A 59 -2.53 9.21 -4.45
CA GLU A 59 -2.21 10.02 -3.27
C GLU A 59 -1.12 9.36 -2.41
N ILE A 60 -0.84 8.07 -2.66
CA ILE A 60 0.18 7.34 -1.94
C ILE A 60 1.55 7.68 -2.54
N GLU A 61 2.25 8.59 -1.86
CA GLU A 61 3.61 8.97 -2.20
C GLU A 61 4.54 7.74 -2.33
N GLY A 62 5.31 7.69 -3.42
CA GLY A 62 6.28 6.63 -3.69
C GLY A 62 5.73 5.41 -4.44
N LEU A 63 4.43 5.33 -4.75
CA LEU A 63 3.94 4.29 -5.65
C LEU A 63 4.26 4.63 -7.11
N ASN A 64 4.83 3.65 -7.81
CA ASN A 64 5.07 3.71 -9.25
C ASN A 64 4.10 2.74 -9.96
N ILE A 65 3.08 3.26 -10.62
CA ILE A 65 1.98 2.47 -11.17
C ILE A 65 2.15 2.32 -12.70
N LEU A 66 2.11 1.08 -13.18
CA LEU A 66 2.07 0.71 -14.59
C LEU A 66 0.66 0.78 -15.19
#